data_AF-A0A417YBU3-F1
#
_entry.id   AF-A0A417YBU3-F1
#
_cell.length_a   1.000
_cell.length_b   1.000
_cell.length_c   1.000
_cell.angle_alpha   90.00
_cell.angle_beta   90.00
_cell.angle_gamma   90.00
#
_symmetry.space_group_name_H-M   'P 1'
#
loop_
_entity.id
_entity.type
_entity.pdbx_description
1 polymer ?
#
loop_
_entity_poly.entity_id
_entity_poly.type
_entity_poly.pdbx_seq_one_letter_code
_entity_poly.pdbx_strand_id
1 'polypeptide(L)'
;MIKTQHTRGAVLMKRLFANLLIVILALVITACQSEEAVSFSDEQLEEGLRAEVEKTDGELYESDFDELVELDLSGLGIQDLTGIELLDDLKVLSLEDNEINDFSLLKDLESLEEVNVRSNPIDEEQQALLDELTEQDVVVHFTEETEVVGSPDGPGGFLWKVENGDTTVYLQGTIHAGTEDFYPLNEKIEDAYREADVVVPEIDITDLNVMEVQQLTMDLGAYQDGTTIEDHIPEDVYSDLSATLDELGLPLQMVEGFKPWFLSSTIQQLMTEQLGFMNGVDQYFLDRAAQDDKEIIALETVEEQLSIFADTSDDYQIQMLEESLVDIDDYEEDMLELFNLYKEGDVDELLTALTEEEAEPTAEEQAFMEALNDERNYGMADTITEFLEEDNGDTYFVIVGSLHLIMEPHVVSILEEEGYEVEHVY
;
A
#
# COMPACT_ATOMS: atom_id res chain seq x y z
N MET A 1 78.55 -64.23 -45.51
CA MET A 1 78.15 -62.82 -45.70
C MET A 1 76.63 -62.72 -45.57
N ILE A 2 76.17 -61.95 -44.59
CA ILE A 2 74.90 -61.19 -44.49
C ILE A 2 73.55 -61.95 -44.57
N LYS A 3 72.76 -61.97 -43.48
CA LYS A 3 71.54 -61.13 -43.32
C LYS A 3 70.77 -61.40 -42.02
N THR A 4 71.00 -60.49 -41.07
CA THR A 4 70.10 -59.97 -40.05
C THR A 4 68.97 -59.13 -40.67
N GLN A 5 67.70 -59.34 -40.27
CA GLN A 5 66.60 -58.33 -40.17
C GLN A 5 65.20 -59.01 -40.19
N HIS A 6 64.71 -59.59 -39.08
CA HIS A 6 63.24 -59.86 -38.98
C HIS A 6 62.59 -59.87 -37.59
N THR A 7 63.32 -59.69 -36.49
CA THR A 7 62.74 -59.85 -35.13
C THR A 7 62.54 -58.55 -34.33
N ARG A 8 62.56 -57.37 -34.97
CA ARG A 8 62.31 -56.08 -34.28
C ARG A 8 60.95 -55.43 -34.58
N GLY A 9 60.19 -55.89 -35.58
CA GLY A 9 58.89 -55.29 -35.94
C GLY A 9 57.70 -55.77 -35.11
N ALA A 10 57.70 -57.03 -34.65
CA ALA A 10 56.52 -57.64 -34.01
C ALA A 10 56.33 -57.27 -32.52
N VAL A 11 57.39 -56.80 -31.84
CA VAL A 11 57.32 -56.42 -30.41
C VAL A 11 56.87 -54.97 -30.22
N LEU A 12 57.13 -54.09 -31.18
CA LEU A 12 56.72 -52.68 -31.11
C LEU A 12 55.20 -52.51 -31.32
N MET A 13 54.60 -53.32 -32.20
CA MET A 13 53.18 -53.22 -32.56
C MET A 13 52.24 -53.75 -31.45
N LYS A 14 52.68 -54.73 -30.64
CA LYS A 14 51.92 -55.22 -29.47
C LYS A 14 51.91 -54.24 -28.29
N ARG A 15 52.92 -53.40 -28.13
CA ARG A 15 52.97 -52.37 -27.06
C ARG A 15 52.15 -51.13 -27.41
N LEU A 16 52.05 -50.77 -28.68
CA LEU A 16 51.19 -49.69 -29.14
C LEU A 16 49.69 -50.02 -28.98
N PHE A 17 49.28 -51.27 -29.22
CA PHE A 17 47.89 -51.68 -28.97
C PHE A 17 47.53 -51.80 -27.48
N ALA A 18 48.45 -52.23 -26.62
CA ALA A 18 48.20 -52.31 -25.18
C ALA A 18 48.08 -50.92 -24.52
N ASN A 19 48.85 -49.93 -24.97
CA ASN A 19 48.75 -48.57 -24.45
C ASN A 19 47.60 -47.75 -25.07
N LEU A 20 47.16 -48.06 -26.30
CA LEU A 20 45.95 -47.43 -26.85
C LEU A 20 44.68 -47.97 -26.17
N LEU A 21 44.66 -49.26 -25.80
CA LEU A 21 43.53 -49.85 -25.05
C LEU A 21 43.45 -49.32 -23.61
N ILE A 22 44.59 -49.04 -22.95
CA ILE A 22 44.61 -48.49 -21.58
C ILE A 22 44.26 -46.99 -21.57
N VAL A 23 44.62 -46.22 -22.60
CA VAL A 23 44.20 -44.80 -22.71
C VAL A 23 42.73 -44.67 -23.09
N ILE A 24 42.20 -45.56 -23.93
CA ILE A 24 40.75 -45.60 -24.23
C ILE A 24 39.96 -46.13 -23.02
N LEU A 25 40.47 -47.11 -22.27
CA LEU A 25 39.81 -47.57 -21.04
C LEU A 25 39.90 -46.53 -19.91
N ALA A 26 40.98 -45.74 -19.84
CA ALA A 26 41.10 -44.62 -18.90
C ALA A 26 40.24 -43.40 -19.29
N LEU A 27 39.93 -43.21 -20.58
CA LEU A 27 38.99 -42.17 -21.04
C LEU A 27 37.51 -42.60 -20.93
N VAL A 28 37.22 -43.91 -20.86
CA VAL A 28 35.85 -44.42 -20.65
C VAL A 28 35.52 -44.56 -19.16
N ILE A 29 36.52 -44.64 -18.26
CA ILE A 29 36.28 -44.69 -16.80
C ILE A 29 36.07 -43.29 -16.20
N THR A 30 36.47 -42.19 -16.88
CA THR A 30 36.14 -40.81 -16.44
C THR A 30 34.82 -40.28 -17.01
N ALA A 31 34.15 -41.02 -17.90
CA ALA A 31 32.89 -40.59 -18.54
C ALA A 31 31.66 -41.39 -18.08
N CYS A 32 31.75 -42.01 -16.90
CA CYS A 32 30.64 -42.66 -16.20
C CYS A 32 30.81 -42.42 -14.69
N GLN A 33 30.83 -41.16 -14.28
CA GLN A 33 30.18 -40.83 -13.01
C GLN A 33 28.72 -40.63 -13.39
N SER A 34 27.84 -41.47 -12.86
CA SER A 34 26.41 -41.17 -12.92
C SER A 34 26.20 -39.98 -12.01
N GLU A 35 25.78 -38.87 -12.59
CA GLU A 35 25.28 -37.72 -11.85
C GLU A 35 24.12 -38.17 -10.96
N GLU A 36 24.10 -37.72 -9.71
CA GLU A 36 23.02 -38.06 -8.78
C GLU A 36 21.83 -37.16 -9.10
N ALA A 37 20.64 -37.76 -9.14
CA ALA A 37 19.41 -37.00 -9.36
C ALA A 37 19.18 -36.07 -8.17
N VAL A 38 18.82 -34.82 -8.45
CA VAL A 38 18.49 -33.81 -7.45
C VAL A 38 16.99 -33.84 -7.15
N SER A 39 16.63 -33.37 -5.96
CA SER A 39 15.23 -33.31 -5.49
C SER A 39 15.01 -32.03 -4.71
N PHE A 40 13.87 -31.39 -4.92
CA PHE A 40 13.46 -30.18 -4.20
C PHE A 40 12.40 -30.55 -3.17
N SER A 41 12.41 -29.87 -2.02
CA SER A 41 11.45 -30.14 -0.94
C SER A 41 10.06 -29.59 -1.26
N ASP A 42 10.02 -28.47 -2.00
CA ASP A 42 8.81 -27.78 -2.43
C ASP A 42 8.45 -28.17 -3.87
N GLU A 43 7.21 -28.61 -4.08
CA GLU A 43 6.71 -29.01 -5.41
C GLU A 43 6.58 -27.81 -6.36
N GLN A 44 6.24 -26.63 -5.83
CA GLN A 44 6.10 -25.40 -6.61
C GLN A 44 7.48 -24.90 -7.09
N LEU A 45 8.50 -25.02 -6.24
CA LEU A 45 9.88 -24.74 -6.63
C LEU A 45 10.34 -25.70 -7.73
N GLU A 46 10.10 -27.01 -7.57
CA GLU A 46 10.46 -27.99 -8.61
C GLU A 46 9.70 -27.70 -9.92
N GLU A 47 8.41 -27.37 -9.86
CA GLU A 47 7.61 -27.06 -11.05
C GLU A 47 8.11 -25.82 -11.78
N GLY A 48 8.41 -24.74 -11.05
CA GLY A 48 8.99 -23.51 -11.61
C GLY A 48 10.33 -23.77 -12.30
N LEU A 49 11.23 -24.51 -11.64
CA LEU A 49 12.52 -24.88 -12.22
C LEU A 49 12.37 -25.76 -13.46
N ARG A 50 11.45 -26.74 -13.44
CA ARG A 50 11.18 -27.59 -14.60
C ARG A 50 10.62 -26.82 -15.78
N ALA A 51 9.79 -25.81 -15.53
CA ALA A 51 9.27 -24.93 -16.57
C ALA A 51 10.41 -24.17 -17.24
N GLU A 52 11.32 -23.62 -16.44
CA GLU A 52 12.46 -22.85 -16.92
C GLU A 52 13.45 -23.69 -17.73
N VAL A 53 13.81 -24.90 -17.27
CA VAL A 53 14.71 -25.79 -18.02
C VAL A 53 14.01 -26.62 -19.11
N GLU A 54 12.75 -26.32 -19.41
CA GLU A 54 11.89 -27.02 -20.37
C GLU A 54 11.81 -28.56 -20.16
N LYS A 55 11.90 -29.03 -18.91
CA LYS A 55 11.99 -30.48 -18.56
C LYS A 55 10.87 -30.93 -17.64
N THR A 56 9.72 -31.19 -18.26
CA THR A 56 8.45 -31.52 -17.57
C THR A 56 8.34 -32.95 -17.03
N ASP A 57 9.27 -33.87 -17.35
CA ASP A 57 9.26 -35.25 -16.84
C ASP A 57 10.69 -35.82 -16.72
N GLY A 58 10.86 -36.83 -15.87
CA GLY A 58 12.14 -37.47 -15.57
C GLY A 58 12.94 -36.82 -14.43
N GLU A 59 14.04 -37.48 -14.08
CA GLU A 59 14.98 -37.01 -13.03
C GLU A 59 15.67 -35.71 -13.46
N LEU A 60 15.75 -34.75 -12.54
CA LEU A 60 16.58 -33.56 -12.68
C LEU A 60 17.99 -33.84 -12.17
N TYR A 61 18.96 -33.18 -12.77
CA TYR A 61 20.37 -33.22 -12.41
C TYR A 61 20.91 -31.80 -12.33
N GLU A 62 21.99 -31.59 -11.58
CA GLU A 62 22.64 -30.28 -11.41
C GLU A 62 22.99 -29.64 -12.77
N SER A 63 23.48 -30.45 -13.72
CA SER A 63 23.79 -30.01 -15.08
C SER A 63 22.59 -29.57 -15.93
N ASP A 64 21.34 -29.81 -15.49
CA ASP A 64 20.17 -29.22 -16.14
C ASP A 64 20.12 -27.69 -15.92
N PHE A 65 20.86 -27.15 -14.94
CA PHE A 65 20.85 -25.74 -14.55
C PHE A 65 22.13 -24.96 -14.92
N ASP A 66 23.15 -25.60 -15.53
CA ASP A 66 24.47 -25.04 -15.90
C ASP A 66 24.43 -23.76 -16.80
N GLU A 67 23.25 -23.39 -17.33
CA GLU A 67 23.08 -22.20 -18.18
C GLU A 67 22.07 -21.19 -17.60
N LEU A 68 21.56 -21.43 -16.40
CA LEU A 68 20.52 -20.60 -15.78
C LEU A 68 21.14 -19.39 -15.07
N VAL A 69 20.96 -18.21 -15.67
CA VAL A 69 21.54 -16.95 -15.18
C VAL A 69 20.48 -16.02 -14.58
N GLU A 70 19.27 -16.07 -15.10
CA GLU A 70 18.11 -15.30 -14.64
C GLU A 70 16.97 -16.28 -14.41
N LEU A 71 16.22 -16.12 -13.33
CA LEU A 71 15.13 -17.02 -12.96
C LEU A 71 13.98 -16.21 -12.34
N ASP A 72 12.78 -16.40 -12.88
CA ASP A 72 11.54 -15.82 -12.34
C ASP A 72 10.64 -16.93 -11.79
N LEU A 73 10.43 -16.89 -10.48
CA LEU A 73 9.59 -17.81 -9.71
C LEU A 73 8.46 -17.06 -8.99
N SER A 74 8.07 -15.91 -9.50
CA SER A 74 7.09 -15.04 -8.83
C SER A 74 5.67 -15.62 -8.89
N GLY A 75 4.87 -15.45 -7.84
CA GLY A 75 3.44 -15.82 -7.85
C GLY A 75 3.15 -17.33 -7.85
N LEU A 76 4.12 -18.17 -7.45
CA LEU A 76 4.02 -19.63 -7.57
C LEU A 76 3.56 -20.32 -6.27
N GLY A 77 3.46 -19.59 -5.16
CA GLY A 77 3.08 -20.13 -3.85
C GLY A 77 4.17 -21.00 -3.21
N ILE A 78 5.44 -20.69 -3.47
CA ILE A 78 6.62 -21.38 -2.92
C ILE A 78 6.73 -21.08 -1.43
N GLN A 79 7.09 -22.08 -0.63
CA GLN A 79 7.29 -21.96 0.82
C GLN A 79 8.71 -22.36 1.26
N ASP A 80 9.37 -23.29 0.55
CA ASP A 80 10.67 -23.83 0.91
C ASP A 80 11.66 -23.76 -0.26
N LEU A 81 12.76 -23.03 -0.06
CA LEU A 81 13.82 -22.82 -1.04
C LEU A 81 14.85 -23.97 -1.10
N THR A 82 14.69 -25.05 -0.34
CA THR A 82 15.65 -26.16 -0.31
C THR A 82 15.88 -26.73 -1.71
N GLY A 83 17.14 -26.66 -2.16
CA GLY A 83 17.60 -27.04 -3.49
C GLY A 83 17.95 -25.85 -4.38
N ILE A 84 17.58 -24.63 -4.01
CA ILE A 84 17.98 -23.41 -4.74
C ILE A 84 19.50 -23.24 -4.76
N GLU A 85 20.20 -23.71 -3.72
CA GLU A 85 21.66 -23.64 -3.57
C GLU A 85 22.44 -24.41 -4.65
N LEU A 86 21.75 -25.15 -5.53
CA LEU A 86 22.34 -25.84 -6.68
C LEU A 86 22.52 -24.92 -7.90
N LEU A 87 21.96 -23.71 -7.87
CA LEU A 87 21.94 -22.77 -8.99
C LEU A 87 23.12 -21.79 -8.93
N ASP A 88 24.35 -22.33 -8.89
CA ASP A 88 25.59 -21.58 -8.62
C ASP A 88 25.89 -20.43 -9.61
N ASP A 89 25.38 -20.51 -10.84
CA ASP A 89 25.58 -19.52 -11.89
C ASP A 89 24.47 -18.44 -11.95
N LEU A 90 23.47 -18.54 -11.07
CA LEU A 90 22.32 -17.63 -11.04
C LEU A 90 22.74 -16.24 -10.56
N LYS A 91 22.35 -15.22 -11.32
CA LYS A 91 22.66 -13.81 -11.06
C LYS A 91 21.45 -12.99 -10.67
N VAL A 92 20.30 -13.25 -11.30
CA VAL A 92 19.06 -12.51 -11.05
C VAL A 92 17.98 -13.51 -10.69
N LEU A 93 17.32 -13.29 -9.55
CA LEU A 93 16.26 -14.17 -9.06
C LEU A 93 15.04 -13.35 -8.62
N SER A 94 13.87 -13.63 -9.20
CA SER A 94 12.60 -13.10 -8.68
C SER A 94 11.85 -14.20 -7.93
N LEU A 95 11.52 -13.91 -6.67
CA LEU A 95 10.73 -14.73 -5.73
C LEU A 95 9.49 -13.97 -5.25
N GLU A 96 9.13 -12.88 -5.92
CA GLU A 96 8.02 -12.00 -5.54
C GLU A 96 6.70 -12.77 -5.41
N ASP A 97 5.83 -12.36 -4.50
CA ASP A 97 4.47 -12.91 -4.35
C ASP A 97 4.48 -14.44 -4.09
N ASN A 98 5.16 -14.84 -3.02
CA ASN A 98 5.24 -16.23 -2.55
C ASN A 98 5.00 -16.30 -1.03
N GLU A 99 5.12 -17.49 -0.45
CA GLU A 99 4.90 -17.76 0.98
C GLU A 99 6.21 -18.14 1.70
N ILE A 100 7.35 -17.63 1.21
CA ILE A 100 8.69 -17.97 1.72
C ILE A 100 8.97 -17.21 3.01
N ASN A 101 9.42 -17.92 4.06
CA ASN A 101 9.75 -17.32 5.36
C ASN A 101 11.18 -17.61 5.84
N ASP A 102 12.00 -18.26 5.01
CA ASP A 102 13.41 -18.54 5.28
C ASP A 102 14.24 -18.30 4.01
N PHE A 103 14.97 -17.18 3.98
CA PHE A 103 15.83 -16.79 2.87
C PHE A 103 17.30 -17.20 3.07
N SER A 104 17.60 -18.03 4.08
CA SER A 104 18.98 -18.32 4.47
C SER A 104 19.82 -18.98 3.38
N LEU A 105 19.20 -19.76 2.49
CA LEU A 105 19.85 -20.42 1.37
C LEU A 105 20.31 -19.47 0.26
N LEU A 106 19.79 -18.24 0.20
CA LEU A 106 20.24 -17.23 -0.77
C LEU A 106 21.71 -16.85 -0.56
N LYS A 107 22.25 -17.04 0.66
CA LYS A 107 23.67 -16.79 0.98
C LYS A 107 24.62 -17.77 0.30
N ASP A 108 24.13 -18.94 -0.10
CA ASP A 108 24.94 -19.96 -0.76
C ASP A 108 25.06 -19.71 -2.28
N LEU A 109 24.26 -18.79 -2.83
CA LEU A 109 24.31 -18.38 -4.25
C LEU A 109 25.46 -17.39 -4.50
N GLU A 110 26.67 -17.89 -4.70
CA GLU A 110 27.89 -17.07 -4.80
C GLU A 110 27.89 -16.08 -6.00
N SER A 111 27.09 -16.34 -7.04
CA SER A 111 26.99 -15.51 -8.24
C SER A 111 25.83 -14.52 -8.23
N LEU A 112 25.00 -14.52 -7.18
CA LEU A 112 23.80 -13.68 -7.12
C LEU A 112 24.18 -12.21 -7.10
N GLU A 113 23.62 -11.44 -8.04
CA GLU A 113 23.84 -9.99 -8.18
C GLU A 113 22.56 -9.23 -7.80
N GLU A 114 21.39 -9.83 -8.01
CA GLU A 114 20.08 -9.22 -7.75
C GLU A 114 19.03 -10.25 -7.34
N VAL A 115 18.22 -9.92 -6.34
CA VAL A 115 17.09 -10.74 -5.91
C VAL A 115 15.87 -9.90 -5.53
N ASN A 116 14.69 -10.31 -5.99
CA ASN A 116 13.42 -9.72 -5.59
C ASN A 116 12.65 -10.71 -4.69
N VAL A 117 12.38 -10.32 -3.45
CA VAL A 117 11.66 -11.11 -2.44
C VAL A 117 10.41 -10.39 -1.93
N ARG A 118 9.93 -9.36 -2.64
CA ARG A 118 8.72 -8.61 -2.28
C ARG A 118 7.52 -9.53 -2.10
N SER A 119 6.53 -9.07 -1.34
CA SER A 119 5.27 -9.81 -1.13
C SER A 119 5.49 -11.23 -0.58
N ASN A 120 6.49 -11.40 0.28
CA ASN A 120 6.70 -12.60 1.09
C ASN A 120 6.66 -12.26 2.59
N PRO A 121 6.41 -13.23 3.49
CA PRO A 121 6.55 -13.02 4.92
C PRO A 121 7.99 -12.73 5.36
N ILE A 122 8.30 -11.46 5.70
CA ILE A 122 9.63 -11.03 6.19
C ILE A 122 9.51 -10.55 7.64
N ASP A 123 10.11 -11.28 8.57
CA ASP A 123 10.25 -10.87 9.97
C ASP A 123 11.63 -10.22 10.23
N GLU A 124 11.88 -9.77 11.48
CA GLU A 124 13.16 -9.14 11.85
C GLU A 124 14.39 -10.03 11.59
N GLU A 125 14.24 -11.36 11.69
CA GLU A 125 15.33 -12.31 11.45
C GLU A 125 15.63 -12.42 9.95
N GLN A 126 14.60 -12.49 9.12
CA GLN A 126 14.74 -12.48 7.66
C GLN A 126 15.26 -11.14 7.15
N GLN A 127 14.79 -10.02 7.70
CA GLN A 127 15.29 -8.70 7.34
C GLN A 127 16.80 -8.58 7.56
N ALA A 128 17.28 -8.97 8.75
CA ALA A 128 18.71 -8.96 9.05
C ALA A 128 19.52 -9.84 8.09
N LEU A 129 18.92 -10.92 7.59
CA LEU A 129 19.54 -11.81 6.61
C LEU A 129 19.70 -11.15 5.24
N LEU A 130 18.66 -10.45 4.78
CA LEU A 130 18.63 -9.71 3.52
C LEU A 130 19.57 -8.50 3.56
N ASP A 131 19.71 -7.86 4.71
CA ASP A 131 20.71 -6.81 4.94
C ASP A 131 22.14 -7.35 4.74
N GLU A 132 22.44 -8.56 5.24
CA GLU A 132 23.75 -9.19 5.03
C GLU A 132 24.03 -9.50 3.54
N LEU A 133 23.02 -9.77 2.72
CA LEU A 133 23.18 -9.92 1.27
C LEU A 133 23.49 -8.57 0.61
N THR A 134 22.81 -7.51 1.06
CA THR A 134 23.07 -6.14 0.60
C THR A 134 24.50 -5.71 0.93
N GLU A 135 25.02 -6.06 2.12
CA GLU A 135 26.42 -5.82 2.49
C GLU A 135 27.44 -6.57 1.60
N GLN A 136 26.99 -7.60 0.88
CA GLN A 136 27.79 -8.39 -0.07
C GLN A 136 27.65 -7.92 -1.52
N ASP A 137 27.17 -6.69 -1.73
CA ASP A 137 26.95 -6.07 -3.05
C ASP A 137 25.84 -6.76 -3.88
N VAL A 138 24.92 -7.51 -3.26
CA VAL A 138 23.70 -8.02 -3.91
C VAL A 138 22.61 -6.94 -3.85
N VAL A 139 21.94 -6.65 -4.96
CA VAL A 139 20.76 -5.78 -4.98
C VAL A 139 19.56 -6.59 -4.48
N VAL A 140 19.01 -6.23 -3.32
CA VAL A 140 17.88 -6.95 -2.73
C VAL A 140 16.64 -6.06 -2.73
N HIS A 141 15.59 -6.50 -3.43
CA HIS A 141 14.28 -5.86 -3.42
C HIS A 141 13.38 -6.59 -2.43
N PHE A 142 13.27 -6.08 -1.21
CA PHE A 142 12.45 -6.70 -0.15
C PHE A 142 11.39 -5.75 0.42
N THR A 143 11.53 -4.45 0.17
CA THR A 143 10.47 -3.45 0.25
C THR A 143 10.11 -3.02 -1.17
N GLU A 144 8.89 -2.55 -1.41
CA GLU A 144 8.67 -1.67 -2.57
C GLU A 144 9.72 -0.55 -2.50
N GLU A 145 10.44 -0.30 -3.60
CA GLU A 145 11.25 0.92 -3.68
C GLU A 145 10.25 2.07 -3.81
N THR A 146 9.68 2.51 -2.70
CA THR A 146 9.25 3.89 -2.61
C THR A 146 10.52 4.69 -2.41
N GLU A 147 10.85 5.57 -3.37
CA GLU A 147 11.66 6.73 -3.01
C GLU A 147 11.05 7.27 -1.72
N VAL A 148 11.85 7.53 -0.68
CA VAL A 148 11.34 8.25 0.49
C VAL A 148 10.88 9.62 -0.02
N VAL A 149 9.59 9.72 -0.34
CA VAL A 149 8.94 10.97 -0.73
C VAL A 149 8.70 11.71 0.57
N GLY A 150 9.44 12.79 0.82
CA GLY A 150 9.35 13.57 2.05
C GLY A 150 10.69 13.70 2.79
N SER A 151 10.63 13.77 4.12
CA SER A 151 11.79 14.02 4.98
C SER A 151 12.60 12.73 5.26
N PRO A 152 13.91 12.81 5.58
CA PRO A 152 14.70 11.66 6.04
C PRO A 152 14.12 10.89 7.23
N ASP A 153 13.21 11.53 7.98
CA ASP A 153 12.58 10.98 9.19
C ASP A 153 11.13 10.50 8.94
N GLY A 154 10.76 10.25 7.67
CA GLY A 154 9.46 9.71 7.26
C GLY A 154 8.66 10.65 6.33
N PRO A 155 7.76 10.10 5.50
CA PRO A 155 6.86 10.88 4.65
C PRO A 155 5.77 11.58 5.47
N GLY A 156 5.35 12.74 4.97
CA GLY A 156 3.99 13.21 5.08
C GLY A 156 3.52 13.97 6.32
N GLY A 157 2.37 14.60 6.08
CA GLY A 157 1.59 15.34 7.06
C GLY A 157 2.14 16.71 7.38
N PHE A 158 1.37 17.40 8.20
CA PHE A 158 1.73 18.66 8.84
C PHE A 158 1.13 18.61 10.24
N LEU A 159 1.87 19.18 11.19
CA LEU A 159 1.54 19.06 12.60
C LEU A 159 1.63 20.43 13.25
N TRP A 160 0.55 20.84 13.92
CA TRP A 160 0.57 21.98 14.82
C TRP A 160 0.49 21.55 16.27
N LYS A 161 0.97 22.42 17.15
CA LYS A 161 0.91 22.25 18.59
C LYS A 161 0.38 23.52 19.24
N VAL A 162 -0.51 23.35 20.20
CA VAL A 162 -1.06 24.39 21.05
C VAL A 162 -0.88 23.99 22.50
N GLU A 163 -0.37 24.90 23.33
CA GLU A 163 -0.20 24.67 24.77
C GLU A 163 -0.98 25.69 25.58
N ASN A 164 -1.69 25.23 26.61
CA ASN A 164 -2.28 26.09 27.62
C ASN A 164 -2.11 25.46 29.01
N GLY A 165 -1.33 26.13 29.88
CA GLY A 165 -1.01 25.60 31.19
C GLY A 165 -0.15 24.33 31.10
N ASP A 166 -0.64 23.23 31.66
CA ASP A 166 -0.01 21.91 31.56
C ASP A 166 -0.62 21.06 30.42
N THR A 167 -1.65 21.55 29.72
CA THR A 167 -2.36 20.83 28.65
C THR A 167 -1.72 21.09 27.29
N THR A 168 -1.56 20.03 26.50
CA THR A 168 -1.02 20.07 25.13
C THR A 168 -2.04 19.52 24.15
N VAL A 169 -2.28 20.23 23.05
CA VAL A 169 -3.08 19.75 21.92
C VAL A 169 -2.21 19.74 20.67
N TYR A 170 -2.07 18.57 20.06
CA TYR A 170 -1.50 18.40 18.73
C TYR A 170 -2.63 18.34 17.70
N LEU A 171 -2.48 19.07 16.60
CA LEU A 171 -3.43 19.12 15.48
C LEU A 171 -2.77 18.51 14.25
N GLN A 172 -3.20 17.31 13.86
CA GLN A 172 -2.67 16.55 12.75
C GLN A 172 -3.67 16.55 11.59
N GLY A 173 -3.22 17.02 10.42
CA GLY A 173 -3.99 16.93 9.19
C GLY A 173 -3.94 15.53 8.59
N THR A 174 -5.07 15.04 8.12
CA THR A 174 -5.20 13.68 7.57
C THR A 174 -5.70 13.69 6.13
N ILE A 175 -5.48 12.57 5.45
CA ILE A 175 -6.16 12.19 4.21
C ILE A 175 -6.82 10.83 4.48
N HIS A 176 -8.09 10.69 4.09
CA HIS A 176 -8.93 9.52 4.37
C HIS A 176 -8.59 8.27 3.54
N ALA A 177 -7.72 8.44 2.55
CA ALA A 177 -7.23 7.39 1.66
C ALA A 177 -5.71 7.47 1.59
N GLY A 178 -5.07 6.34 1.30
CA GLY A 178 -3.62 6.28 1.26
C GLY A 178 -3.10 4.88 0.98
N THR A 179 -1.79 4.80 0.84
CA THR A 179 -1.03 3.58 0.56
C THR A 179 -0.12 3.25 1.74
N GLU A 180 0.38 2.01 1.80
CA GLU A 180 1.21 1.56 2.94
C GLU A 180 2.50 2.38 3.10
N ASP A 181 3.02 2.95 2.01
CA ASP A 181 4.22 3.77 1.99
C ASP A 181 4.07 5.14 2.67
N PHE A 182 2.89 5.49 3.18
CA PHE A 182 2.69 6.64 4.07
C PHE A 182 3.29 6.41 5.45
N TYR A 183 3.51 5.15 5.84
CA TYR A 183 3.76 4.79 7.23
C TYR A 183 5.14 4.15 7.45
N PRO A 184 5.76 4.39 8.63
CA PRO A 184 5.34 5.36 9.63
C PRO A 184 5.44 6.80 9.10
N LEU A 185 4.56 7.68 9.59
CA LEU A 185 4.63 9.11 9.26
C LEU A 185 5.90 9.74 9.86
N ASN A 186 6.12 11.02 9.58
CA ASN A 186 7.26 11.76 10.14
C ASN A 186 7.41 11.53 11.66
N GLU A 187 8.65 11.29 12.12
CA GLU A 187 8.95 10.98 13.54
C GLU A 187 8.29 11.96 14.52
N LYS A 188 8.21 13.26 14.20
CA LYS A 188 7.56 14.24 15.09
C LYS A 188 6.07 13.99 15.29
N ILE A 189 5.37 13.52 14.26
CA ILE A 189 3.95 13.14 14.31
C ILE A 189 3.80 11.87 15.13
N GLU A 190 4.67 10.89 14.88
CA GLU A 190 4.71 9.63 15.62
C GLU A 190 5.01 9.83 17.12
N ASP A 191 5.90 10.78 17.45
CA ASP A 191 6.18 11.21 18.81
C ASP A 191 4.97 11.86 19.47
N ALA A 192 4.29 12.79 18.78
CA ALA A 192 3.09 13.45 19.29
C ALA A 192 1.98 12.44 19.62
N TYR A 193 1.74 11.46 18.74
CA TYR A 193 0.80 10.37 19.00
C TYR A 193 1.21 9.52 20.21
N ARG A 194 2.51 9.18 20.32
CA ARG A 194 3.02 8.39 21.46
C ARG A 194 2.86 9.11 22.79
N GLU A 195 3.08 10.43 22.80
CA GLU A 195 2.93 11.29 23.99
C GLU A 195 1.46 11.48 24.40
N ALA A 196 0.52 11.35 23.46
CA ALA A 196 -0.89 11.63 23.70
C ALA A 196 -1.54 10.68 24.71
N ASP A 197 -2.33 11.23 25.62
CA ASP A 197 -3.21 10.48 26.52
C ASP A 197 -4.56 10.19 25.85
N VAL A 198 -5.01 11.10 24.99
CA VAL A 198 -6.32 11.07 24.32
C VAL A 198 -6.15 11.28 22.80
N VAL A 199 -6.83 10.45 22.00
CA VAL A 199 -6.93 10.61 20.54
C VAL A 199 -8.29 11.18 20.19
N VAL A 200 -8.32 12.21 19.36
CA VAL A 200 -9.51 13.00 19.08
C VAL A 200 -9.77 13.03 17.58
N PRO A 201 -10.52 12.06 17.03
CA PRO A 201 -10.92 12.09 15.63
C PRO A 201 -12.13 12.98 15.39
N GLU A 202 -12.41 13.27 14.11
CA GLU A 202 -13.72 13.81 13.72
C GLU A 202 -14.84 12.86 14.14
N ILE A 203 -14.74 11.58 13.76
CA ILE A 203 -15.69 10.52 14.13
C ILE A 203 -14.91 9.35 14.71
N ASP A 204 -15.39 8.80 15.82
CA ASP A 204 -14.94 7.51 16.32
C ASP A 204 -15.65 6.38 15.58
N ILE A 205 -14.97 5.84 14.56
CA ILE A 205 -15.46 4.69 13.77
C ILE A 205 -15.22 3.34 14.45
N THR A 206 -14.48 3.30 15.57
CA THR A 206 -14.09 2.06 16.26
C THR A 206 -15.16 1.56 17.22
N ASP A 207 -16.04 2.44 17.72
CA ASP A 207 -17.17 2.10 18.60
C ASP A 207 -18.54 2.48 18.01
N LEU A 208 -18.76 2.18 16.73
CA LEU A 208 -20.04 2.43 16.06
C LEU A 208 -21.05 1.30 16.21
N ASN A 209 -22.30 1.67 16.46
CA ASN A 209 -23.43 0.75 16.35
C ASN A 209 -23.86 0.61 14.89
N VAL A 210 -23.42 -0.48 14.24
CA VAL A 210 -23.73 -0.79 12.83
C VAL A 210 -25.22 -0.69 12.49
N MET A 211 -26.12 -1.09 13.41
CA MET A 211 -27.56 -1.00 13.15
C MET A 211 -28.08 0.44 13.13
N GLU A 212 -27.48 1.31 13.94
CA GLU A 212 -27.84 2.73 14.02
C GLU A 212 -27.34 3.46 12.77
N VAL A 213 -26.08 3.23 12.39
CA VAL A 213 -25.51 3.76 11.15
C VAL A 213 -26.32 3.31 9.93
N GLN A 214 -26.66 2.01 9.83
CA GLN A 214 -27.50 1.51 8.74
C GLN A 214 -28.88 2.17 8.68
N GLN A 215 -29.50 2.40 9.85
CA GLN A 215 -30.80 3.06 9.93
C GLN A 215 -30.70 4.52 9.48
N LEU A 216 -29.67 5.23 9.94
CA LEU A 216 -29.38 6.60 9.55
C LEU A 216 -29.14 6.74 8.04
N THR A 217 -28.33 5.86 7.46
CA THR A 217 -28.10 5.80 6.01
C THR A 217 -29.41 5.59 5.24
N MET A 218 -30.29 4.71 5.71
CA MET A 218 -31.59 4.49 5.09
C MET A 218 -32.50 5.72 5.21
N ASP A 219 -32.51 6.38 6.36
CA ASP A 219 -33.38 7.53 6.62
C ASP A 219 -32.96 8.76 5.81
N LEU A 220 -31.65 9.03 5.70
CA LEU A 220 -31.10 10.17 4.98
C LEU A 220 -30.90 9.90 3.48
N GLY A 221 -30.36 8.73 3.14
CA GLY A 221 -29.85 8.39 1.82
C GLY A 221 -30.86 7.69 0.90
N ALA A 222 -31.90 7.03 1.42
CA ALA A 222 -32.86 6.30 0.60
C ALA A 222 -34.15 7.10 0.30
N TYR A 223 -34.75 6.85 -0.87
CA TYR A 223 -36.07 7.36 -1.20
C TYR A 223 -37.16 6.67 -0.35
N GLN A 224 -38.02 7.47 0.28
CA GLN A 224 -39.05 6.99 1.20
C GLN A 224 -40.45 6.86 0.56
N ASP A 225 -40.61 7.35 -0.67
CA ASP A 225 -41.89 7.38 -1.40
C ASP A 225 -42.03 6.23 -2.41
N GLY A 226 -41.01 5.38 -2.53
CA GLY A 226 -40.96 4.23 -3.43
C GLY A 226 -40.60 4.58 -4.87
N THR A 227 -40.17 5.81 -5.13
CA THR A 227 -39.46 6.17 -6.38
C THR A 227 -38.03 5.63 -6.36
N THR A 228 -37.39 5.66 -7.53
CA THR A 228 -36.01 5.21 -7.73
C THR A 228 -35.17 6.33 -8.33
N ILE A 229 -33.84 6.20 -8.31
CA ILE A 229 -32.92 7.18 -8.88
C ILE A 229 -33.26 7.55 -10.33
N GLU A 230 -33.76 6.61 -11.14
CA GLU A 230 -34.21 6.85 -12.54
C GLU A 230 -35.30 7.94 -12.62
N ASP A 231 -36.13 8.09 -11.59
CA ASP A 231 -37.21 9.08 -11.56
C ASP A 231 -36.72 10.51 -11.27
N HIS A 232 -35.49 10.66 -10.76
CA HIS A 232 -34.99 11.93 -10.21
C HIS A 232 -33.80 12.53 -10.95
N ILE A 233 -33.10 11.75 -11.79
CA ILE A 233 -31.92 12.23 -12.52
C ILE A 233 -32.16 12.29 -14.04
N PRO A 234 -31.39 13.09 -14.80
CA PRO A 234 -31.45 13.09 -16.26
C PRO A 234 -31.10 11.73 -16.89
N GLU A 235 -31.63 11.44 -18.08
CA GLU A 235 -31.46 10.15 -18.78
C GLU A 235 -29.99 9.85 -19.13
N ASP A 236 -29.21 10.89 -19.45
CA ASP A 236 -27.77 10.82 -19.68
C ASP A 236 -27.01 10.46 -18.40
N VAL A 237 -27.26 11.17 -17.29
CA VAL A 237 -26.64 10.87 -15.98
C VAL A 237 -26.98 9.46 -15.51
N TYR A 238 -28.21 8.99 -15.73
CA TYR A 238 -28.60 7.61 -15.43
C TYR A 238 -27.82 6.58 -16.25
N SER A 239 -27.57 6.88 -17.53
CA SER A 239 -26.78 6.02 -18.40
C SER A 239 -25.32 5.94 -17.93
N ASP A 240 -24.75 7.08 -17.53
CA ASP A 240 -23.36 7.15 -17.05
C ASP A 240 -23.22 6.45 -15.70
N LEU A 241 -24.13 6.71 -14.75
CA LEU A 241 -24.24 5.98 -13.48
C LEU A 241 -24.29 4.47 -13.68
N SER A 242 -25.13 3.98 -14.59
CA SER A 242 -25.23 2.55 -14.85
C SER A 242 -23.93 1.97 -15.41
N ALA A 243 -23.20 2.72 -16.23
CA ALA A 243 -21.93 2.27 -16.80
C ALA A 243 -20.83 2.22 -15.74
N THR A 244 -20.68 3.28 -14.94
CA THR A 244 -19.70 3.35 -13.84
C THR A 244 -19.94 2.25 -12.82
N LEU A 245 -21.19 2.01 -12.40
CA LEU A 245 -21.51 0.93 -11.46
C LEU A 245 -21.24 -0.46 -12.04
N ASP A 246 -21.49 -0.68 -13.33
CA ASP A 246 -21.18 -1.95 -14.00
C ASP A 246 -19.66 -2.22 -14.03
N GLU A 247 -18.84 -1.17 -14.21
CA GLU A 247 -17.38 -1.23 -14.17
C GLU A 247 -16.84 -1.55 -12.77
N LEU A 248 -17.42 -0.91 -11.75
CA LEU A 248 -17.14 -1.16 -10.33
C LEU A 248 -17.76 -2.48 -9.82
N GLY A 249 -18.48 -3.22 -10.67
CA GLY A 249 -19.06 -4.52 -10.33
C GLY A 249 -20.27 -4.46 -9.38
N LEU A 250 -20.90 -3.30 -9.20
CA LEU A 250 -22.07 -3.10 -8.35
C LEU A 250 -23.37 -3.06 -9.18
N PRO A 251 -24.27 -4.05 -9.07
CA PRO A 251 -25.52 -4.02 -9.82
C PRO A 251 -26.42 -2.85 -9.40
N LEU A 252 -26.84 -2.01 -10.36
CA LEU A 252 -27.69 -0.84 -10.13
C LEU A 252 -28.95 -1.16 -9.29
N GLN A 253 -29.56 -2.34 -9.46
CA GLN A 253 -30.75 -2.74 -8.69
C GLN A 253 -30.50 -2.85 -7.18
N MET A 254 -29.26 -2.96 -6.72
CA MET A 254 -28.93 -2.98 -5.30
C MET A 254 -28.95 -1.58 -4.69
N VAL A 255 -28.79 -0.54 -5.51
CA VAL A 255 -28.66 0.85 -5.08
C VAL A 255 -29.68 1.81 -5.71
N GLU A 256 -30.59 1.32 -6.57
CA GLU A 256 -31.60 2.13 -7.27
C GLU A 256 -32.56 2.91 -6.35
N GLY A 257 -32.65 2.52 -5.07
CA GLY A 257 -33.46 3.17 -4.06
C GLY A 257 -32.78 4.34 -3.33
N PHE A 258 -31.52 4.65 -3.64
CA PHE A 258 -30.75 5.71 -2.98
C PHE A 258 -30.72 7.02 -3.78
N LYS A 259 -30.53 8.12 -3.06
CA LYS A 259 -30.43 9.49 -3.58
C LYS A 259 -29.07 9.76 -4.23
N PRO A 260 -28.95 10.78 -5.10
CA PRO A 260 -27.71 11.06 -5.82
C PRO A 260 -26.48 11.27 -4.92
N TRP A 261 -26.59 12.05 -3.83
CA TRP A 261 -25.47 12.29 -2.90
C TRP A 261 -24.89 11.01 -2.28
N PHE A 262 -25.75 10.02 -2.01
CA PHE A 262 -25.31 8.78 -1.40
C PHE A 262 -24.57 7.93 -2.43
N LEU A 263 -25.08 7.92 -3.66
CA LEU A 263 -24.44 7.23 -4.77
C LEU A 263 -23.10 7.86 -5.14
N SER A 264 -22.96 9.18 -5.10
CA SER A 264 -21.69 9.85 -5.36
C SER A 264 -20.62 9.44 -4.35
N SER A 265 -20.95 9.41 -3.05
CA SER A 265 -20.03 8.93 -2.01
C SER A 265 -19.73 7.43 -2.13
N THR A 266 -20.73 6.63 -2.53
CA THR A 266 -20.55 5.17 -2.72
C THR A 266 -19.60 4.87 -3.88
N ILE A 267 -19.72 5.60 -5.00
CA ILE A 267 -18.87 5.43 -6.17
C ILE A 267 -17.41 5.75 -5.83
N GLN A 268 -17.17 6.89 -5.18
CA GLN A 268 -15.82 7.25 -4.73
C GLN A 268 -15.23 6.19 -3.80
N GLN A 269 -15.99 5.72 -2.80
CA GLN A 269 -15.53 4.66 -1.90
C GLN A 269 -15.15 3.36 -2.64
N LEU A 270 -15.95 2.94 -3.63
CA LEU A 270 -15.66 1.75 -4.42
C LEU A 270 -14.41 1.91 -5.29
N MET A 271 -14.20 3.10 -5.86
CA MET A 271 -12.98 3.41 -6.62
C MET A 271 -11.75 3.36 -5.70
N THR A 272 -11.81 4.00 -4.52
CA THR A 272 -10.74 3.92 -3.51
C THR A 272 -10.42 2.48 -3.12
N GLU A 273 -11.43 1.64 -2.89
CA GLU A 273 -11.26 0.22 -2.55
C GLU A 273 -10.65 -0.58 -3.69
N GLN A 274 -11.12 -0.39 -4.92
CA GLN A 274 -10.62 -1.10 -6.10
C GLN A 274 -9.15 -0.75 -6.43
N LEU A 275 -8.74 0.49 -6.16
CA LEU A 275 -7.36 0.95 -6.29
C LEU A 275 -6.46 0.55 -5.10
N GLY A 276 -7.02 0.02 -4.02
CA GLY A 276 -6.27 -0.38 -2.83
C GLY A 276 -5.84 0.78 -1.93
N PHE A 277 -6.45 1.96 -2.08
CA PHE A 277 -6.13 3.18 -1.31
C PHE A 277 -6.78 3.20 0.08
N MET A 278 -6.75 2.08 0.78
CA MET A 278 -7.48 1.85 2.02
C MET A 278 -6.73 2.31 3.29
N ASN A 279 -5.48 2.77 3.14
CA ASN A 279 -4.60 3.09 4.26
C ASN A 279 -4.62 4.59 4.61
N GLY A 280 -5.80 5.13 4.90
CA GLY A 280 -5.99 6.53 5.34
C GLY A 280 -5.30 6.85 6.68
N VAL A 281 -4.90 8.10 6.87
CA VAL A 281 -4.09 8.56 8.02
C VAL A 281 -4.90 8.58 9.31
N ASP A 282 -6.15 9.00 9.20
CA ASP A 282 -7.15 8.92 10.26
C ASP A 282 -7.35 7.48 10.74
N GLN A 283 -7.57 6.54 9.81
CA GLN A 283 -7.73 5.12 10.13
C GLN A 283 -6.49 4.54 10.81
N TYR A 284 -5.29 4.86 10.31
CA TYR A 284 -4.02 4.42 10.88
C TYR A 284 -3.88 4.79 12.37
N PHE A 285 -4.17 6.05 12.74
CA PHE A 285 -4.07 6.47 14.13
C PHE A 285 -5.21 5.96 15.00
N LEU A 286 -6.42 5.81 14.45
CA LEU A 286 -7.56 5.24 15.19
C LEU A 286 -7.36 3.77 15.53
N ASP A 287 -6.87 2.96 14.57
CA ASP A 287 -6.57 1.56 14.81
C ASP A 287 -5.48 1.39 15.86
N ARG A 288 -4.44 2.23 15.82
CA ARG A 288 -3.40 2.24 16.85
C ARG A 288 -3.95 2.68 18.20
N ALA A 289 -4.81 3.71 18.26
CA ALA A 289 -5.41 4.17 19.50
C ALA A 289 -6.20 3.06 20.20
N ALA A 290 -6.96 2.29 19.42
CA ALA A 290 -7.68 1.12 19.91
C ALA A 290 -6.74 -0.01 20.38
N GLN A 291 -5.61 -0.24 19.68
CA GLN A 291 -4.61 -1.24 20.07
C GLN A 291 -3.82 -0.85 21.32
N ASP A 292 -3.54 0.44 21.50
CA ASP A 292 -2.77 1.00 22.61
C ASP A 292 -3.65 1.30 23.84
N ASP A 293 -4.95 0.98 23.80
CA ASP A 293 -5.95 1.29 24.84
C ASP A 293 -5.98 2.79 25.21
N LYS A 294 -5.77 3.70 24.24
CA LYS A 294 -5.89 5.16 24.44
C LYS A 294 -7.35 5.58 24.53
N GLU A 295 -7.63 6.64 25.28
CA GLU A 295 -8.98 7.23 25.31
C GLU A 295 -9.28 7.89 23.96
N ILE A 296 -10.50 7.67 23.43
CA ILE A 296 -10.95 8.25 22.17
C ILE A 296 -12.15 9.15 22.43
N ILE A 297 -12.09 10.39 21.96
CA ILE A 297 -13.17 11.38 22.07
C ILE A 297 -13.41 11.97 20.67
N ALA A 298 -14.55 11.66 20.06
CA ALA A 298 -14.91 12.21 18.75
C ALA A 298 -15.34 13.69 18.86
N LEU A 299 -14.98 14.50 17.86
CA LEU A 299 -15.41 15.90 17.73
C LEU A 299 -16.85 16.00 17.21
N GLU A 300 -17.30 15.01 16.44
CA GLU A 300 -18.55 15.05 15.70
C GLU A 300 -19.25 13.68 15.72
N THR A 301 -20.49 13.67 15.26
CA THR A 301 -21.29 12.46 15.08
C THR A 301 -21.46 12.11 13.61
N VAL A 302 -21.73 10.83 13.33
CA VAL A 302 -22.05 10.34 11.98
C VAL A 302 -23.28 11.06 11.39
N GLU A 303 -24.28 11.40 12.22
CA GLU A 303 -25.47 12.12 11.77
C GLU A 303 -25.15 13.53 11.32
N GLU A 304 -24.28 14.25 12.05
CA GLU A 304 -23.84 15.60 11.67
C GLU A 304 -23.14 15.58 10.31
N GLN A 305 -22.18 14.67 10.09
CA GLN A 305 -21.46 14.61 8.81
C GLN A 305 -22.36 14.18 7.64
N LEU A 306 -23.20 13.15 7.80
CA LEU A 306 -24.07 12.70 6.70
C LEU A 306 -25.13 13.75 6.33
N SER A 307 -25.58 14.54 7.30
CA SER A 307 -26.60 15.57 7.06
C SER A 307 -26.08 16.70 6.16
N ILE A 308 -24.78 17.00 6.17
CA ILE A 308 -24.16 18.02 5.29
C ILE A 308 -24.48 17.73 3.83
N PHE A 309 -24.29 16.48 3.41
CA PHE A 309 -24.60 16.05 2.05
C PHE A 309 -26.10 15.89 1.83
N ALA A 310 -26.82 15.31 2.79
CA ALA A 310 -28.24 14.99 2.65
C ALA A 310 -29.15 16.22 2.60
N ASP A 311 -28.75 17.34 3.22
CA ASP A 311 -29.53 18.59 3.31
C ASP A 311 -29.32 19.54 2.12
N THR A 312 -28.40 19.22 1.20
CA THR A 312 -28.24 19.94 -0.08
C THR A 312 -29.47 19.82 -0.97
N SER A 313 -29.63 20.71 -1.97
CA SER A 313 -30.78 20.63 -2.86
C SER A 313 -30.70 19.43 -3.81
N ASP A 314 -31.86 18.93 -4.26
CA ASP A 314 -31.92 17.83 -5.22
C ASP A 314 -31.07 18.11 -6.48
N ASP A 315 -31.06 19.35 -6.98
CA ASP A 315 -30.27 19.74 -8.16
C ASP A 315 -28.76 19.64 -7.87
N TYR A 316 -28.31 20.00 -6.68
CA TYR A 316 -26.89 19.91 -6.29
C TYR A 316 -26.46 18.48 -5.98
N GLN A 317 -27.34 17.66 -5.40
CA GLN A 317 -27.06 16.23 -5.25
C GLN A 317 -26.84 15.58 -6.63
N ILE A 318 -27.61 15.97 -7.66
CA ILE A 318 -27.40 15.50 -9.04
C ILE A 318 -26.04 15.97 -9.56
N GLN A 319 -25.66 17.23 -9.32
CA GLN A 319 -24.34 17.75 -9.70
C GLN A 319 -23.21 16.94 -9.04
N MET A 320 -23.27 16.69 -7.73
CA MET A 320 -22.28 15.86 -7.02
C MET A 320 -22.18 14.45 -7.63
N LEU A 321 -23.31 13.88 -8.03
CA LEU A 321 -23.33 12.59 -8.73
C LEU A 321 -22.62 12.71 -10.08
N GLU A 322 -22.96 13.69 -10.90
CA GLU A 322 -22.31 13.94 -12.19
C GLU A 322 -20.78 14.08 -12.05
N GLU A 323 -20.31 14.82 -11.05
CA GLU A 323 -18.89 15.02 -10.76
C GLU A 323 -18.17 13.75 -10.27
N SER A 324 -18.90 12.83 -9.63
CA SER A 324 -18.33 11.54 -9.19
C SER A 324 -18.22 10.49 -10.30
N LEU A 325 -18.87 10.70 -11.46
CA LEU A 325 -18.89 9.74 -12.57
C LEU A 325 -17.68 9.90 -13.49
N VAL A 326 -16.48 9.85 -12.89
CA VAL A 326 -15.19 9.91 -13.59
C VAL A 326 -14.65 8.53 -13.95
N ASP A 327 -13.65 8.49 -14.82
CA ASP A 327 -12.89 7.27 -15.11
C ASP A 327 -12.00 6.91 -13.90
N ILE A 328 -11.84 5.63 -13.62
CA ILE A 328 -11.04 5.19 -12.46
C ILE A 328 -9.55 5.50 -12.64
N ASP A 329 -9.04 5.50 -13.88
CA ASP A 329 -7.65 5.84 -14.19
C ASP A 329 -7.40 7.35 -13.92
N ASP A 330 -8.37 8.21 -14.25
CA ASP A 330 -8.28 9.66 -13.98
C ASP A 330 -8.34 9.92 -12.45
N TYR A 331 -9.25 9.23 -11.74
CA TYR A 331 -9.33 9.29 -10.28
C TYR A 331 -8.04 8.80 -9.60
N GLU A 332 -7.39 7.76 -10.13
CA GLU A 332 -6.10 7.26 -9.64
C GLU A 332 -5.00 8.32 -9.78
N GLU A 333 -4.90 8.98 -10.94
CA GLU A 333 -3.90 10.03 -11.20
C GLU A 333 -4.06 11.20 -10.20
N ASP A 334 -5.29 11.68 -10.00
CA ASP A 334 -5.60 12.77 -9.08
C ASP A 334 -5.26 12.39 -7.61
N MET A 335 -5.62 11.18 -7.19
CA MET A 335 -5.32 10.71 -5.83
C MET A 335 -3.82 10.55 -5.58
N LEU A 336 -3.07 10.02 -6.55
CA LEU A 336 -1.61 9.89 -6.43
C LEU A 336 -0.91 11.25 -6.38
N GLU A 337 -1.43 12.26 -7.08
CA GLU A 337 -0.95 13.65 -6.95
C GLU A 337 -1.16 14.17 -5.52
N LEU A 338 -2.37 14.04 -4.98
CA LEU A 338 -2.69 14.44 -3.60
C LEU A 338 -1.83 13.71 -2.55
N PHE A 339 -1.60 12.41 -2.75
CA PHE A 339 -0.74 11.61 -1.89
C PHE A 339 0.70 12.12 -1.88
N ASN A 340 1.24 12.47 -3.05
CA ASN A 340 2.59 13.02 -3.13
C ASN A 340 2.70 14.38 -2.44
N LEU A 341 1.75 15.28 -2.67
CA LEU A 341 1.71 16.60 -2.00
C LEU A 341 1.63 16.46 -0.48
N TYR A 342 0.78 15.54 -0.01
CA TYR A 342 0.67 15.25 1.42
C TYR A 342 1.97 14.67 1.99
N LYS A 343 2.62 13.72 1.28
CA LYS A 343 3.90 13.12 1.67
C LYS A 343 5.05 14.14 1.72
N GLU A 344 5.00 15.17 0.88
CA GLU A 344 5.98 16.26 0.87
C GLU A 344 5.76 17.27 2.01
N GLY A 345 4.55 17.36 2.57
CA GLY A 345 4.19 18.32 3.62
C GLY A 345 4.04 19.75 3.11
N ASP A 346 3.86 19.96 1.80
CA ASP A 346 3.63 21.28 1.22
C ASP A 346 2.15 21.67 1.34
N VAL A 347 1.83 22.35 2.44
CA VAL A 347 0.47 22.83 2.76
C VAL A 347 -0.09 23.75 1.67
N ASP A 348 0.75 24.60 1.07
CA ASP A 348 0.29 25.60 0.09
C ASP A 348 -0.05 24.92 -1.25
N GLU A 349 0.78 23.97 -1.68
CA GLU A 349 0.52 23.20 -2.91
C GLU A 349 -0.66 22.23 -2.71
N LEU A 350 -0.77 21.56 -1.56
CA LEU A 350 -1.93 20.71 -1.24
C LEU A 350 -3.24 21.52 -1.22
N LEU A 351 -3.26 22.68 -0.56
CA LEU A 351 -4.45 23.54 -0.56
C LEU A 351 -4.80 23.99 -1.99
N THR A 352 -3.80 24.32 -2.81
CA THR A 352 -4.03 24.71 -4.20
C THR A 352 -4.67 23.56 -4.98
N ALA A 353 -4.12 22.34 -4.89
CA ALA A 353 -4.67 21.16 -5.56
C ALA A 353 -6.10 20.84 -5.12
N LEU A 354 -6.43 21.05 -3.84
CA LEU A 354 -7.77 20.78 -3.30
C LEU A 354 -8.82 21.87 -3.58
N THR A 355 -8.40 23.07 -4.00
CA THR A 355 -9.31 24.24 -4.10
C THR A 355 -9.27 24.98 -5.43
N GLU A 356 -8.31 24.66 -6.31
CA GLU A 356 -8.18 25.31 -7.59
C GLU A 356 -9.24 24.82 -8.57
N GLU A 357 -10.34 25.58 -8.67
CA GLU A 357 -11.35 25.39 -9.70
C GLU A 357 -11.15 26.35 -10.89
N GLU A 358 -11.45 25.88 -12.12
CA GLU A 358 -11.40 26.72 -13.32
C GLU A 358 -12.46 27.84 -13.33
N ALA A 359 -13.53 27.68 -12.53
CA ALA A 359 -14.69 28.56 -12.49
C ALA A 359 -14.89 29.16 -11.09
N GLU A 360 -15.60 30.29 -11.03
CA GLU A 360 -16.02 30.84 -9.74
C GLU A 360 -17.15 29.99 -9.17
N PRO A 361 -17.09 29.60 -7.88
CA PRO A 361 -18.08 28.71 -7.30
C PRO A 361 -19.45 29.39 -7.29
N THR A 362 -20.46 28.60 -7.59
CA THR A 362 -21.87 28.93 -7.46
C THR A 362 -22.23 29.24 -6.01
N ALA A 363 -23.39 29.85 -5.80
CA ALA A 363 -23.87 30.13 -4.44
C ALA A 363 -24.17 28.85 -3.64
N GLU A 364 -24.40 27.73 -4.31
CA GLU A 364 -24.70 26.45 -3.67
C GLU A 364 -23.41 25.72 -3.31
N GLU A 365 -22.41 25.70 -4.19
CA GLU A 365 -21.05 25.23 -3.87
C GLU A 365 -20.45 26.01 -2.70
N GLN A 366 -20.61 27.34 -2.68
CA GLN A 366 -20.15 28.16 -1.54
C GLN A 366 -20.86 27.78 -0.24
N ALA A 367 -22.18 27.56 -0.27
CA ALA A 367 -22.93 27.18 0.92
C ALA A 367 -22.59 25.75 1.38
N PHE A 368 -22.33 24.84 0.43
CA PHE A 368 -21.87 23.50 0.73
C PHE A 368 -20.48 23.52 1.38
N MET A 369 -19.53 24.29 0.84
CA MET A 369 -18.20 24.45 1.45
C MET A 369 -18.25 25.12 2.83
N GLU A 370 -19.12 26.11 3.03
CA GLU A 370 -19.34 26.72 4.36
C GLU A 370 -19.83 25.67 5.38
N ALA A 371 -20.72 24.75 4.98
CA ALA A 371 -21.18 23.67 5.85
C ALA A 371 -20.16 22.53 6.02
N LEU A 372 -19.41 22.19 4.96
CA LEU A 372 -18.43 21.10 4.93
C LEU A 372 -17.14 21.44 5.69
N ASN A 373 -16.77 22.72 5.74
CA ASN A 373 -15.51 23.18 6.33
C ASN A 373 -15.73 24.23 7.42
N ASP A 374 -16.28 25.41 7.09
CA ASP A 374 -16.25 26.58 7.97
C ASP A 374 -17.04 26.38 9.27
N GLU A 375 -18.31 25.97 9.18
CA GLU A 375 -19.17 25.74 10.35
C GLU A 375 -18.60 24.66 11.27
N ARG A 376 -18.00 23.63 10.68
CA ARG A 376 -17.33 22.55 11.40
C ARG A 376 -16.06 23.02 12.08
N ASN A 377 -15.24 23.83 11.40
CA ASN A 377 -14.01 24.38 11.97
C ASN A 377 -14.28 25.19 13.23
N TYR A 378 -15.37 25.97 13.27
CA TYR A 378 -15.78 26.66 14.49
C TYR A 378 -16.19 25.70 15.61
N GLY A 379 -16.97 24.65 15.31
CA GLY A 379 -17.35 23.64 16.31
C GLY A 379 -16.18 22.81 16.85
N MET A 380 -15.25 22.44 15.96
CA MET A 380 -14.01 21.76 16.32
C MET A 380 -13.12 22.65 17.20
N ALA A 381 -12.94 23.93 16.82
CA ALA A 381 -12.17 24.88 17.60
C ALA A 381 -12.79 25.14 18.98
N ASP A 382 -14.12 25.27 19.07
CA ASP A 382 -14.83 25.39 20.35
C ASP A 382 -14.49 24.21 21.28
N THR A 383 -14.55 22.97 20.76
CA THR A 383 -14.25 21.74 21.52
C THR A 383 -12.77 21.67 21.93
N ILE A 384 -11.86 22.06 21.04
CA ILE A 384 -10.41 22.11 21.33
C ILE A 384 -10.12 23.16 22.42
N THR A 385 -10.80 24.30 22.37
CA THR A 385 -10.72 25.34 23.41
C THR A 385 -11.21 24.81 24.76
N GLU A 386 -12.27 23.98 24.79
CA GLU A 386 -12.70 23.30 26.02
C GLU A 386 -11.57 22.42 26.60
N PHE A 387 -10.89 21.60 25.79
CA PHE A 387 -9.75 20.80 26.24
C PHE A 387 -8.63 21.66 26.82
N LEU A 388 -8.25 22.74 26.12
CA LEU A 388 -7.22 23.67 26.57
C LEU A 388 -7.60 24.39 27.87
N GLU A 389 -8.88 24.69 28.10
CA GLU A 389 -9.37 25.38 29.30
C GLU A 389 -9.55 24.45 30.52
N GLU A 390 -9.73 23.14 30.31
CA GLU A 390 -9.83 22.18 31.41
C GLU A 390 -8.56 22.10 32.27
N ASP A 391 -7.39 22.42 31.68
CA ASP A 391 -6.06 22.45 32.34
C ASP A 391 -5.81 21.20 33.20
N ASN A 392 -6.20 20.04 32.65
CA ASN A 392 -6.14 18.75 33.34
C ASN A 392 -4.74 18.11 33.26
N GLY A 393 -3.88 18.63 32.37
CA GLY A 393 -2.51 18.18 32.14
C GLY A 393 -2.38 17.05 31.13
N ASP A 394 -3.46 16.72 30.43
CA ASP A 394 -3.48 15.68 29.40
C ASP A 394 -2.89 16.19 28.08
N THR A 395 -2.40 15.25 27.27
CA THR A 395 -1.97 15.51 25.89
C THR A 395 -3.01 14.95 24.92
N TYR A 396 -3.58 15.81 24.09
CA TYR A 396 -4.57 15.45 23.07
C TYR A 396 -3.91 15.37 21.69
N PHE A 397 -4.21 14.32 20.94
CA PHE A 397 -3.82 14.17 19.54
C PHE A 397 -5.06 14.21 18.66
N VAL A 398 -5.33 15.39 18.11
CA VAL A 398 -6.48 15.67 17.25
C VAL A 398 -6.12 15.30 15.81
N ILE A 399 -6.94 14.46 15.19
CA ILE A 399 -6.83 14.06 13.79
C ILE A 399 -8.07 14.54 13.03
N VAL A 400 -7.86 15.47 12.11
CA VAL A 400 -8.92 16.05 11.26
C VAL A 400 -8.46 16.09 9.80
N GLY A 401 -9.39 16.10 8.86
CA GLY A 401 -9.11 16.25 7.44
C GLY A 401 -8.24 17.48 7.20
N SER A 402 -7.30 17.36 6.26
CA SER A 402 -6.29 18.39 5.97
C SER A 402 -6.88 19.79 5.76
N LEU A 403 -8.03 19.91 5.09
CA LEU A 403 -8.73 21.18 4.86
C LEU A 403 -9.08 21.92 6.15
N HIS A 404 -9.44 21.22 7.23
CA HIS A 404 -9.79 21.84 8.51
C HIS A 404 -8.63 22.61 9.16
N LEU A 405 -7.39 22.36 8.73
CA LEU A 405 -6.20 23.02 9.26
C LEU A 405 -5.58 24.03 8.30
N ILE A 406 -5.94 24.01 7.02
CA ILE A 406 -5.24 24.78 5.97
C ILE A 406 -6.17 25.69 5.14
N MET A 407 -7.48 25.41 5.07
CA MET A 407 -8.47 26.22 4.36
C MET A 407 -9.14 27.23 5.28
N GLU A 408 -8.91 28.51 5.05
CA GLU A 408 -9.50 29.60 5.85
C GLU A 408 -11.04 29.68 5.73
N PRO A 409 -11.77 29.87 6.84
CA PRO A 409 -11.31 29.88 8.23
C PRO A 409 -10.96 28.45 8.70
N HIS A 410 -9.69 28.20 9.03
CA HIS A 410 -9.23 26.90 9.52
C HIS A 410 -9.08 26.91 11.04
N VAL A 411 -9.10 25.74 11.69
CA VAL A 411 -9.03 25.59 13.15
C VAL A 411 -7.83 26.35 13.75
N VAL A 412 -6.65 26.30 13.08
CA VAL A 412 -5.46 27.03 13.53
C VAL A 412 -5.71 28.54 13.61
N SER A 413 -6.29 29.17 12.59
CA SER A 413 -6.53 30.62 12.57
C SER A 413 -7.61 31.01 13.58
N ILE A 414 -8.63 30.17 13.76
CA ILE A 414 -9.67 30.38 14.78
C ILE A 414 -9.05 30.40 16.18
N LEU A 415 -8.20 29.42 16.53
CA LEU A 415 -7.51 29.38 17.83
C LEU A 415 -6.56 30.57 18.04
N GLU A 416 -5.87 31.02 16.99
CA GLU A 416 -5.04 32.23 17.05
C GLU A 416 -5.88 33.50 17.31
N GLU A 417 -7.06 33.60 16.69
CA GLU A 417 -8.00 34.70 16.93
C GLU A 417 -8.54 34.71 18.37
N GLU A 418 -8.69 33.53 18.99
CA GLU A 418 -9.04 33.38 20.41
C GLU A 418 -7.89 33.70 21.37
N GLY A 419 -6.67 33.81 20.84
CA GLY A 419 -5.49 34.28 21.56
C GLY A 419 -4.52 33.19 22.00
N TYR A 420 -4.66 31.98 21.48
CA TYR A 420 -3.69 30.90 21.66
C TYR A 420 -2.47 31.10 20.75
N GLU A 421 -1.31 30.61 21.19
CA GLU A 421 -0.10 30.54 20.36
C GLU A 421 -0.05 29.13 19.74
N VAL A 422 -0.13 29.06 18.41
CA VAL A 422 -0.11 27.81 17.66
C VAL A 422 1.24 27.67 16.96
N GLU A 423 2.00 26.62 17.29
CA GLU A 423 3.31 26.32 16.72
C GLU A 423 3.19 25.32 15.58
N HIS A 424 3.74 25.63 14.40
CA HIS A 424 3.94 24.66 13.33
C HIS A 424 5.18 23.79 13.62
N VAL A 425 4.96 22.50 13.89
CA VAL A 425 5.96 21.55 14.38
C VAL A 425 6.67 20.82 13.23
N TYR A 426 5.92 20.40 12.23
CA TYR A 426 6.41 19.75 11.02
C TYR A 426 5.66 20.34 9.83
#